data_AF-A0A1V4RGU5-F1
#
_entry.id   AF-A0A1V4RGU5-F1
#
_cell.length_a   1.000
_cell.length_b   1.000
_cell.length_c   1.000
_cell.angle_alpha   90.00
_cell.angle_beta   90.00
_cell.angle_gamma   90.00
#
_symmetry.space_group_name_H-M   'P 1'
#
loop_
_entity.id
_entity.type
_entity.pdbx_description
1 polymer ?
#
loop_
_entity_poly.entity_id
_entity_poly.type
_entity_poly.pdbx_seq_one_letter_code
_entity_poly.pdbx_strand_id
1 'polypeptide(L)'
;MKITETHSSTDLKNFLRLIDYRVAQTREELEKAYHLVYKEYLKRGYTNETSSKIRVSIYNIIPQTTTFIAIVENEVIATATLIEDSPLGLPMDKIYRNELAQFRNNNKKLCEISMLASDTDLFKAGTSIMSNSKKMFFIFYLFKLIFDYADNFLALDFICITIHPKHKLVYDFLSFKDLGNLKVYSQVNGAPAIAMYCDLRSAKGKQEKQKREDLYKMFYRERTPDDKFMHKFVLTPADLRYFFAEKTDILRTIDPKDLEYIKTCYPNYDFSKIII
;
A
#
# COMPACT_ATOMS: atom_id res chain seq x y z
N MET A 1 9.90 -16.05 -20.36
CA MET A 1 11.13 -16.85 -20.23
C MET A 1 10.80 -18.08 -19.38
N LYS A 2 10.85 -19.30 -19.93
CA LYS A 2 10.63 -20.53 -19.16
C LYS A 2 11.95 -20.88 -18.48
N ILE A 3 11.99 -20.81 -17.15
CA ILE A 3 13.17 -21.14 -16.35
C ILE A 3 13.08 -22.63 -16.01
N THR A 4 13.99 -23.43 -16.55
CA THR A 4 14.09 -24.88 -16.33
C THR A 4 14.93 -25.21 -15.10
N GLU A 5 14.53 -26.30 -14.45
CA GLU A 5 14.87 -26.77 -13.10
C GLU A 5 16.37 -27.01 -12.84
N THR A 6 16.90 -26.38 -11.78
CA THR A 6 17.84 -26.92 -10.77
C THR A 6 18.26 -25.75 -9.87
N HIS A 7 17.58 -25.50 -8.73
CA HIS A 7 17.88 -24.27 -7.98
C HIS A 7 18.25 -24.44 -6.50
N SER A 8 19.45 -23.92 -6.21
CA SER A 8 20.16 -23.83 -4.93
C SER A 8 19.75 -22.58 -4.14
N SER A 9 20.24 -22.41 -2.90
CA SER A 9 20.03 -21.17 -2.11
C SER A 9 20.57 -19.90 -2.79
N THR A 10 21.46 -20.05 -3.78
CA THR A 10 22.05 -18.99 -4.60
C THR A 10 21.04 -18.37 -5.56
N ASP A 11 20.13 -19.15 -6.14
CA ASP A 11 19.20 -18.69 -7.17
C ASP A 11 18.11 -17.78 -6.62
N LEU A 12 17.67 -18.04 -5.37
CA LEU A 12 16.75 -17.15 -4.67
C LEU A 12 17.40 -15.81 -4.29
N LYS A 13 18.67 -15.83 -3.85
CA LYS A 13 19.41 -14.60 -3.57
C LYS A 13 19.61 -13.77 -4.84
N ASN A 14 19.82 -14.44 -5.98
CA ASN A 14 19.90 -13.78 -7.28
C ASN A 14 18.55 -13.19 -7.68
N PHE A 15 17.45 -13.94 -7.56
CA PHE A 15 16.10 -13.42 -7.82
C PHE A 15 15.77 -12.20 -6.95
N LEU A 16 16.04 -12.27 -5.64
CA LEU A 16 15.82 -11.14 -4.72
C LEU A 16 16.59 -9.88 -5.12
N ARG A 17 17.77 -10.02 -5.75
CA ARG A 17 18.58 -8.90 -6.25
C ARG A 17 18.04 -8.30 -7.56
N LEU A 18 17.20 -9.02 -8.29
CA LEU A 18 16.56 -8.53 -9.53
C LEU A 18 15.33 -7.68 -9.25
N ILE A 19 14.81 -7.70 -8.01
CA ILE A 19 13.61 -6.96 -7.65
C ILE A 19 14.00 -5.53 -7.32
N ASP A 20 13.43 -4.61 -8.07
CA ASP A 20 13.49 -3.20 -7.77
C ASP A 20 12.28 -2.81 -6.90
N TYR A 21 12.55 -2.22 -5.74
CA TYR A 21 11.53 -1.72 -4.82
C TYR A 21 11.55 -0.19 -4.87
N ARG A 22 10.47 0.42 -5.34
CA ARG A 22 10.38 1.88 -5.51
C ARG A 22 8.92 2.35 -5.57
N VAL A 23 8.74 3.67 -5.63
CA VAL A 23 7.46 4.26 -6.02
C VAL A 23 7.16 3.95 -7.50
N ALA A 24 5.87 3.86 -7.85
CA ALA A 24 5.46 3.78 -9.25
C ALA A 24 5.77 5.10 -9.98
N GLN A 25 6.30 4.99 -11.19
CA GLN A 25 6.86 6.09 -11.98
C GLN A 25 6.10 6.32 -13.30
N THR A 26 5.19 5.42 -13.68
CA THR A 26 4.38 5.55 -14.90
C THR A 26 2.93 5.16 -14.69
N ARG A 27 2.03 5.60 -15.60
CA ARG A 27 0.64 5.13 -15.67
C ARG A 27 0.55 3.61 -15.78
N GLU A 28 1.40 2.99 -16.59
CA GLU A 28 1.40 1.55 -16.81
C GLU A 28 1.71 0.80 -15.51
N GLU A 29 2.70 1.27 -14.74
CA GLU A 29 3.05 0.67 -13.45
C GLU A 29 1.93 0.82 -12.41
N LEU A 30 1.26 1.97 -12.36
CA LEU A 30 0.08 2.15 -11.52
C LEU A 30 -1.05 1.21 -11.94
N GLU A 31 -1.32 1.08 -13.23
CA GLU A 31 -2.36 0.16 -13.72
C GLU A 31 -2.02 -1.30 -13.38
N LYS A 32 -0.76 -1.73 -13.55
CA LYS A 32 -0.30 -3.06 -13.14
C LYS A 32 -0.44 -3.27 -11.64
N ALA A 33 -0.09 -2.28 -10.83
CA ALA A 33 -0.29 -2.33 -9.38
C ALA A 33 -1.78 -2.48 -9.01
N TYR A 34 -2.66 -1.66 -9.58
CA TYR A 34 -4.10 -1.72 -9.30
C TYR A 34 -4.76 -3.00 -9.83
N HIS A 35 -4.27 -3.51 -10.96
CA HIS A 35 -4.68 -4.82 -11.49
C HIS A 35 -4.25 -5.96 -10.56
N LEU A 36 -3.01 -5.92 -10.03
CA LEU A 36 -2.52 -6.93 -9.09
C LEU A 36 -3.38 -6.96 -7.83
N VAL A 37 -3.75 -5.79 -7.28
CA VAL A 37 -4.67 -5.70 -6.13
C VAL A 37 -6.01 -6.33 -6.47
N TYR A 38 -6.61 -5.99 -7.61
CA TYR A 38 -7.86 -6.58 -8.08
C TYR A 38 -7.76 -8.12 -8.17
N LYS A 39 -6.77 -8.63 -8.91
CA LYS A 39 -6.54 -10.06 -9.13
C LYS A 39 -6.45 -10.82 -7.80
N GLU A 40 -5.64 -10.30 -6.87
CA GLU A 40 -5.39 -10.96 -5.58
C GLU A 40 -6.55 -10.81 -4.60
N TYR A 41 -7.30 -9.71 -4.65
CA TYR A 41 -8.49 -9.51 -3.82
C TYR A 41 -9.64 -10.37 -4.31
N LEU A 42 -9.81 -10.50 -5.63
CA LEU A 42 -10.83 -11.35 -6.25
C LEU A 42 -10.63 -12.83 -5.86
N LYS A 43 -9.39 -13.34 -5.94
CA LYS A 43 -9.04 -14.69 -5.46
C LYS A 43 -9.41 -14.96 -4.01
N ARG A 44 -9.41 -13.92 -3.17
CA ARG A 44 -9.73 -13.99 -1.73
C ARG A 44 -11.19 -13.67 -1.42
N GLY A 45 -11.99 -13.32 -2.42
CA GLY A 45 -13.38 -12.88 -2.26
C GLY A 45 -13.54 -11.48 -1.66
N TYR A 46 -12.48 -10.65 -1.63
CA TYR A 46 -12.49 -9.30 -1.06
C TYR A 46 -12.99 -8.22 -2.04
N THR A 47 -13.21 -8.57 -3.30
CA THR A 47 -13.82 -7.68 -4.28
C THR A 47 -14.62 -8.51 -5.28
N ASN A 48 -15.58 -7.87 -5.94
CA ASN A 48 -16.39 -8.49 -6.99
C ASN A 48 -15.72 -8.31 -8.34
N GLU A 49 -16.15 -9.09 -9.34
CA GLU A 49 -15.68 -8.91 -10.70
C GLU A 49 -16.05 -7.52 -11.24
N THR A 50 -15.10 -6.87 -11.90
CA THR A 50 -15.30 -5.58 -12.56
C THR A 50 -14.77 -5.65 -13.99
N SER A 51 -15.43 -4.94 -14.91
CA SER A 51 -15.01 -4.89 -16.32
C SER A 51 -13.61 -4.28 -16.49
N SER A 52 -13.24 -3.34 -15.61
CA SER A 52 -11.96 -2.65 -15.64
C SER A 52 -10.79 -3.48 -15.15
N LYS A 53 -11.06 -4.54 -14.37
CA LYS A 53 -10.06 -5.42 -13.77
C LYS A 53 -8.99 -4.69 -12.96
N ILE A 54 -9.30 -3.52 -12.41
CA ILE A 54 -8.43 -2.77 -11.50
C ILE A 54 -9.16 -2.49 -10.19
N ARG A 55 -8.40 -2.34 -9.11
CA ARG A 55 -8.93 -1.93 -7.80
C ARG A 55 -8.31 -0.60 -7.40
N VAL A 56 -9.10 0.45 -7.52
CA VAL A 56 -8.78 1.82 -7.07
C VAL A 56 -9.88 2.35 -6.15
N SER A 57 -9.63 3.50 -5.52
CA SER A 57 -10.56 4.23 -4.65
C SER A 57 -10.39 5.73 -4.84
N ILE A 58 -11.31 6.53 -4.26
CA ILE A 58 -11.21 8.00 -4.23
C ILE A 58 -9.87 8.50 -3.69
N TYR A 59 -9.26 7.77 -2.75
CA TYR A 59 -7.98 8.16 -2.14
C TYR A 59 -6.82 8.09 -3.13
N ASN A 60 -6.91 7.26 -4.17
CA ASN A 60 -5.89 7.18 -5.22
C ASN A 60 -5.86 8.42 -6.13
N ILE A 61 -6.90 9.26 -6.07
CA ILE A 61 -6.94 10.55 -6.78
C ILE A 61 -6.03 11.57 -6.08
N ILE A 62 -5.81 11.46 -4.77
CA ILE A 62 -5.05 12.46 -4.00
C ILE A 62 -3.57 12.44 -4.44
N PRO A 63 -2.96 13.58 -4.84
CA PRO A 63 -1.55 13.65 -5.26
C PRO A 63 -0.56 13.09 -4.22
N GLN A 64 -0.86 13.24 -2.94
CA GLN A 64 -0.06 12.77 -1.81
C GLN A 64 -0.05 11.24 -1.69
N THR A 65 -1.13 10.56 -2.13
CA THR A 65 -1.20 9.09 -2.14
C THR A 65 -0.06 8.51 -2.96
N THR A 66 0.65 7.54 -2.39
CA THR A 66 1.88 7.00 -2.97
C THR A 66 1.78 5.48 -3.08
N THR A 67 1.80 4.97 -4.31
CA THR A 67 1.84 3.53 -4.59
C THR A 67 3.28 3.07 -4.74
N PHE A 68 3.68 2.12 -3.89
CA PHE A 68 4.96 1.46 -3.89
C PHE A 68 4.83 0.11 -4.58
N ILE A 69 5.84 -0.25 -5.36
CA ILE A 69 5.87 -1.49 -6.13
C ILE A 69 7.17 -2.24 -5.88
N ALA A 70 7.08 -3.56 -5.95
CA ALA A 70 8.19 -4.44 -6.23
C ALA A 70 8.05 -4.89 -7.68
N ILE A 71 9.04 -4.58 -8.51
CA ILE A 71 9.01 -4.82 -9.97
C ILE A 71 10.21 -5.67 -10.38
N VAL A 72 9.99 -6.61 -11.29
CA VAL A 72 11.04 -7.39 -11.95
C VAL A 72 10.86 -7.23 -13.44
N GLU A 73 11.90 -6.75 -14.12
CA GLU A 73 11.79 -6.31 -15.52
C GLU A 73 10.68 -5.26 -15.64
N ASN A 74 9.55 -5.62 -16.27
CA ASN A 74 8.39 -4.74 -16.44
C ASN A 74 7.15 -5.23 -15.67
N GLU A 75 7.28 -6.26 -14.83
CA GLU A 75 6.16 -6.90 -14.14
C GLU A 75 6.12 -6.53 -12.66
N VAL A 76 4.99 -5.95 -12.22
CA VAL A 76 4.75 -5.62 -10.82
C VAL A 76 4.35 -6.89 -10.08
N ILE A 77 5.20 -7.32 -9.15
CA ILE A 77 5.04 -8.59 -8.41
C ILE A 77 4.53 -8.39 -6.98
N ALA A 78 4.66 -7.18 -6.43
CA ALA A 78 4.00 -6.77 -5.19
C ALA A 78 3.71 -5.27 -5.20
N THR A 79 2.72 -4.85 -4.43
CA THR A 79 2.29 -3.45 -4.33
C THR A 79 1.68 -3.18 -2.97
N ALA A 80 1.81 -1.93 -2.52
CA ALA A 80 1.11 -1.36 -1.39
C ALA A 80 1.00 0.15 -1.59
N THR A 81 -0.04 0.77 -1.04
CA THR A 81 -0.30 2.20 -1.20
C THR A 81 -0.36 2.88 0.16
N LEU A 82 0.45 3.92 0.35
CA LEU A 82 0.36 4.82 1.49
C LEU A 82 -0.61 5.96 1.16
N ILE A 83 -1.59 6.17 2.04
CA ILE A 83 -2.58 7.24 1.95
C ILE A 83 -2.40 8.13 3.17
N GLU A 84 -2.00 9.38 2.97
CA GLU A 84 -1.90 10.36 4.05
C GLU A 84 -3.28 10.82 4.51
N ASP A 85 -3.43 11.10 5.80
CA ASP A 85 -4.68 11.64 6.35
C ASP A 85 -4.93 13.05 5.82
N SER A 86 -6.18 13.32 5.46
CA SER A 86 -6.57 14.54 4.76
C SER A 86 -8.03 14.89 5.08
N PRO A 87 -8.58 16.01 4.57
CA PRO A 87 -10.03 16.26 4.67
C PRO A 87 -10.92 15.13 4.12
N LEU A 88 -10.42 14.33 3.16
CA LEU A 88 -11.11 13.11 2.69
C LEU A 88 -11.12 11.98 3.74
N GLY A 89 -10.26 12.08 4.74
CA GLY A 89 -9.99 11.06 5.75
C GLY A 89 -9.06 9.96 5.24
N LEU A 90 -9.13 8.81 5.93
CA LEU A 90 -8.45 7.57 5.59
C LEU A 90 -9.49 6.49 5.22
N PRO A 91 -9.15 5.49 4.38
CA PRO A 91 -10.06 4.38 4.07
C PRO A 91 -10.72 3.75 5.31
N MET A 92 -9.93 3.58 6.38
CA MET A 92 -10.37 2.98 7.63
C MET A 92 -11.36 3.83 8.42
N ASP A 93 -11.56 5.12 8.10
CA ASP A 93 -12.59 5.95 8.74
C ASP A 93 -13.99 5.36 8.62
N LYS A 94 -14.25 4.56 7.58
CA LYS A 94 -15.55 3.91 7.41
C LYS A 94 -15.93 3.01 8.60
N ILE A 95 -14.95 2.46 9.31
CA ILE A 95 -15.19 1.57 10.45
C ILE A 95 -14.39 1.93 11.71
N TYR A 96 -13.38 2.80 11.63
CA TYR A 96 -12.48 3.15 12.75
C TYR A 96 -12.27 4.66 12.94
N ARG A 97 -13.19 5.50 12.49
CA ARG A 97 -13.09 6.97 12.65
C ARG A 97 -12.92 7.42 14.10
N ASN A 98 -13.64 6.79 15.03
CA ASN A 98 -13.58 7.15 16.45
C ASN A 98 -12.23 6.79 17.06
N GLU A 99 -11.67 5.64 16.69
CA GLU A 99 -10.35 5.21 17.12
C GLU A 99 -9.25 6.12 16.58
N LEU A 100 -9.38 6.62 15.34
CA LEU A 100 -8.45 7.61 14.78
C LEU A 100 -8.59 9.01 15.40
N ALA A 101 -9.75 9.35 15.95
CA ALA A 101 -10.00 10.67 16.54
C ALA A 101 -9.01 10.99 17.68
N GLN A 102 -8.58 9.98 18.45
CA GLN A 102 -7.60 10.18 19.52
C GLN A 102 -6.27 10.74 18.99
N PHE A 103 -5.85 10.35 17.79
CA PHE A 103 -4.62 10.86 17.21
C PHE A 103 -4.83 12.24 16.58
N ARG A 104 -5.91 12.42 15.83
CA ARG A 104 -6.26 13.69 15.18
C ARG A 104 -6.46 14.82 16.19
N ASN A 105 -7.15 14.55 17.29
CA ASN A 105 -7.37 15.51 18.38
C ASN A 105 -6.07 15.92 19.08
N ASN A 106 -5.01 15.12 18.94
CA ASN A 106 -3.66 15.42 19.43
C ASN A 106 -2.73 15.95 18.33
N ASN A 107 -3.29 16.43 17.21
CA ASN A 107 -2.58 16.98 16.05
C ASN A 107 -1.49 16.05 15.51
N LYS A 108 -1.74 14.74 15.53
CA LYS A 108 -0.81 13.73 15.03
C LYS A 108 -0.97 13.54 13.54
N LYS A 109 0.16 13.38 12.83
CA LYS A 109 0.20 13.08 11.40
C LYS A 109 0.06 11.59 11.15
N LEU A 110 -0.96 11.21 10.38
CA LEU A 110 -1.34 9.82 10.17
C LEU A 110 -1.24 9.47 8.69
N CYS A 111 -0.97 8.20 8.41
CA CYS A 111 -1.29 7.59 7.13
C CYS A 111 -1.89 6.20 7.33
N GLU A 112 -2.55 5.69 6.29
CA GLU A 112 -2.94 4.30 6.18
C GLU A 112 -2.10 3.59 5.10
N ILE A 113 -1.58 2.40 5.40
CA ILE A 113 -1.12 1.48 4.36
C ILE A 113 -2.30 0.63 3.92
N SER A 114 -2.66 0.76 2.64
CA SER A 114 -3.76 0.03 2.01
C SER A 114 -3.27 -0.69 0.75
N MET A 115 -4.17 -1.41 0.09
CA MET A 115 -3.94 -2.04 -1.22
C MET A 115 -2.70 -2.95 -1.26
N LEU A 116 -2.41 -3.67 -0.18
CA LEU A 116 -1.30 -4.62 -0.13
C LEU A 116 -1.65 -5.87 -0.94
N ALA A 117 -0.88 -6.16 -1.98
CA ALA A 117 -1.01 -7.37 -2.78
C ALA A 117 0.36 -7.89 -3.26
N SER A 118 0.45 -9.20 -3.51
CA SER A 118 1.61 -9.85 -4.12
C SER A 118 1.14 -10.96 -5.05
N ASP A 119 1.80 -11.15 -6.19
CA ASP A 119 1.36 -12.12 -7.19
C ASP A 119 1.54 -13.54 -6.66
N THR A 120 0.43 -14.18 -6.30
CA THR A 120 0.48 -15.53 -5.74
C THR A 120 0.77 -16.61 -6.78
N ASP A 121 0.63 -16.32 -8.08
CA ASP A 121 0.84 -17.29 -9.16
C ASP A 121 2.27 -17.28 -9.68
N LEU A 122 2.98 -16.14 -9.63
CA LEU A 122 4.42 -16.09 -9.83
C LEU A 122 5.14 -17.08 -8.90
N PHE A 123 4.58 -17.29 -7.72
CA PHE A 123 5.10 -18.24 -6.74
C PHE A 123 4.59 -19.68 -6.91
N LYS A 124 3.71 -19.96 -7.88
CA LYS A 124 3.18 -21.31 -8.19
C LYS A 124 3.77 -21.88 -9.48
N ALA A 125 3.95 -21.07 -10.52
CA ALA A 125 4.47 -21.52 -11.81
C ALA A 125 6.01 -21.52 -11.81
N GLY A 126 6.62 -22.64 -11.42
CA GLY A 126 8.07 -22.86 -11.51
C GLY A 126 8.86 -22.66 -10.21
N THR A 127 8.23 -22.16 -9.14
CA THR A 127 8.85 -22.04 -7.81
C THR A 127 8.06 -22.78 -6.73
N SER A 128 8.10 -24.11 -6.74
CA SER A 128 7.71 -24.92 -5.57
C SER A 128 8.63 -24.69 -4.34
N ILE A 129 9.56 -23.74 -4.41
CA ILE A 129 10.72 -23.58 -3.51
C ILE A 129 10.56 -22.41 -2.51
N MET A 130 9.48 -21.61 -2.63
CA MET A 130 9.28 -20.46 -1.75
C MET A 130 8.35 -20.80 -0.58
N SER A 131 8.96 -21.16 0.56
CA SER A 131 8.24 -21.29 1.83
C SER A 131 7.47 -20.01 2.16
N ASN A 132 6.39 -20.12 2.95
CA ASN A 132 5.62 -18.97 3.43
C ASN A 132 6.51 -17.89 4.09
N SER A 133 7.61 -18.30 4.72
CA SER A 133 8.59 -17.42 5.35
C SER A 133 9.35 -16.55 4.34
N LYS A 134 9.64 -17.06 3.14
CA LYS A 134 10.34 -16.31 2.09
C LYS A 134 9.41 -15.30 1.43
N LYS A 135 8.13 -15.64 1.18
CA LYS A 135 7.09 -14.69 0.74
C LYS A 135 6.97 -13.49 1.68
N MET A 136 7.11 -13.75 2.98
CA MET A 136 7.10 -12.71 4.00
C MET A 136 8.26 -11.71 3.84
N PHE A 137 9.43 -12.17 3.38
CA PHE A 137 10.63 -11.34 3.23
C PHE A 137 10.46 -10.26 2.15
N PHE A 138 9.86 -10.58 1.00
CA PHE A 138 9.57 -9.60 -0.06
C PHE A 138 8.62 -8.50 0.42
N ILE A 139 7.57 -8.91 1.15
CA ILE A 139 6.61 -7.98 1.74
C ILE A 139 7.32 -7.07 2.76
N PHE A 140 8.28 -7.59 3.53
CA PHE A 140 9.04 -6.77 4.48
C PHE A 140 9.93 -5.72 3.81
N TYR A 141 10.54 -5.97 2.65
CA TYR A 141 11.24 -4.91 1.90
C TYR A 141 10.30 -3.82 1.41
N LEU A 142 9.10 -4.20 0.97
CA LEU A 142 8.08 -3.23 0.59
C LEU A 142 7.63 -2.39 1.81
N PHE A 143 7.41 -3.02 2.97
CA PHE A 143 7.13 -2.27 4.21
C PHE A 143 8.30 -1.38 4.61
N LYS A 144 9.54 -1.85 4.47
CA LYS A 144 10.73 -1.04 4.76
C LYS A 144 10.74 0.25 3.94
N LEU A 145 10.48 0.15 2.64
CA LEU A 145 10.38 1.30 1.74
C LEU A 145 9.30 2.28 2.23
N ILE A 146 8.12 1.78 2.62
CA ILE A 146 7.02 2.62 3.10
C ILE A 146 7.33 3.28 4.45
N PHE A 147 7.95 2.54 5.38
CA PHE A 147 8.34 3.07 6.69
C PHE A 147 9.33 4.22 6.54
N ASP A 148 10.34 4.05 5.69
CA ASP A 148 11.31 5.11 5.41
C ASP A 148 10.68 6.33 4.74
N TYR A 149 9.73 6.13 3.82
CA TYR A 149 9.03 7.24 3.20
C TYR A 149 8.17 7.99 4.22
N ALA A 150 7.39 7.26 5.02
CA ALA A 150 6.53 7.83 6.05
C ALA A 150 7.34 8.63 7.09
N ASP A 151 8.47 8.09 7.53
CA ASP A 151 9.31 8.69 8.57
C ASP A 151 10.24 9.78 8.03
N ASN A 152 11.05 9.48 7.00
CA ASN A 152 12.12 10.37 6.56
C ASN A 152 11.66 11.46 5.58
N PHE A 153 10.64 11.18 4.76
CA PHE A 153 10.16 12.13 3.74
C PHE A 153 8.93 12.91 4.19
N LEU A 154 7.97 12.22 4.83
CA LEU A 154 6.71 12.83 5.25
C LEU A 154 6.69 13.28 6.72
N ALA A 155 7.63 12.80 7.53
CA ALA A 155 7.70 13.04 8.96
C ALA A 155 6.36 12.75 9.67
N LEU A 156 5.77 11.60 9.35
CA LEU A 156 4.53 11.12 9.95
C LEU A 156 4.75 10.58 11.36
N ASP A 157 3.69 10.57 12.16
CA ASP A 157 3.74 10.08 13.54
C ASP A 157 3.32 8.62 13.64
N PHE A 158 2.26 8.26 12.92
CA PHE A 158 1.72 6.92 12.97
C PHE A 158 1.36 6.38 11.59
N ILE A 159 1.68 5.10 11.40
CA ILE A 159 1.17 4.29 10.30
C ILE A 159 0.02 3.45 10.81
N CYS A 160 -1.15 3.56 10.19
CA CYS A 160 -2.32 2.75 10.48
C CYS A 160 -2.54 1.70 9.40
N ILE A 161 -3.16 0.58 9.79
CA ILE A 161 -3.54 -0.50 8.88
C ILE A 161 -4.87 -1.10 9.29
N THR A 162 -5.64 -1.56 8.30
CA THR A 162 -6.84 -2.38 8.49
C THR A 162 -6.59 -3.75 7.88
N ILE A 163 -6.56 -4.80 8.71
CA ILE A 163 -6.12 -6.13 8.29
C ILE A 163 -7.13 -7.21 8.67
N HIS A 164 -7.11 -8.32 7.93
CA HIS A 164 -7.77 -9.52 8.37
C HIS A 164 -7.10 -10.09 9.63
N PRO A 165 -7.83 -10.49 10.69
CA PRO A 165 -7.27 -10.92 11.99
C PRO A 165 -6.18 -11.99 11.91
N LYS A 166 -6.31 -12.93 10.95
CA LYS A 166 -5.30 -13.97 10.68
C LYS A 166 -3.86 -13.45 10.43
N HIS A 167 -3.71 -12.17 10.07
CA HIS A 167 -2.40 -11.57 9.81
C HIS A 167 -1.83 -10.82 11.00
N LYS A 168 -2.55 -10.71 12.14
CA LYS A 168 -2.14 -9.93 13.31
C LYS A 168 -0.72 -10.21 13.76
N LEU A 169 -0.32 -11.49 13.85
CA LEU A 169 1.01 -11.89 14.30
C LEU A 169 2.15 -11.31 13.43
N VAL A 170 1.93 -11.14 12.13
CA VAL A 170 2.91 -10.52 11.22
C VAL A 170 3.09 -9.04 11.56
N TYR A 171 2.00 -8.35 11.90
CA TYR A 171 2.05 -6.92 12.21
C TYR A 171 2.49 -6.64 13.65
N ASP A 172 2.16 -7.52 14.60
CA ASP A 172 2.80 -7.56 15.92
C ASP A 172 4.31 -7.76 15.77
N PHE A 173 4.75 -8.54 14.78
CA PHE A 173 6.17 -8.71 14.47
C PHE A 173 6.83 -7.41 13.99
N LEU A 174 6.10 -6.61 13.21
CA LEU A 174 6.48 -5.28 12.73
C LEU A 174 6.21 -4.13 13.74
N SER A 175 5.98 -4.45 15.02
CA SER A 175 5.74 -3.46 16.09
C SER A 175 4.47 -2.62 15.92
N PHE A 176 3.48 -3.11 15.17
CA PHE A 176 2.14 -2.57 15.22
C PHE A 176 1.46 -3.00 16.53
N LYS A 177 0.59 -2.13 17.02
CA LYS A 177 -0.23 -2.32 18.21
C LYS A 177 -1.70 -2.22 17.85
N ASP A 178 -2.56 -2.82 18.65
CA ASP A 178 -4.00 -2.77 18.44
C ASP A 178 -4.52 -1.33 18.56
N LEU A 179 -5.30 -0.91 17.56
CA LEU A 179 -5.99 0.38 17.51
C LEU A 179 -7.49 0.22 17.73
N GLY A 180 -8.08 -0.82 17.14
CA GLY A 180 -9.52 -1.04 17.15
C GLY A 180 -9.89 -2.52 17.07
N ASN A 181 -10.98 -2.87 17.73
CA ASN A 181 -11.50 -4.23 17.83
C ASN A 181 -12.02 -4.77 16.48
N LEU A 182 -12.33 -6.07 16.46
CA LEU A 182 -12.90 -6.76 15.29
C LEU A 182 -14.19 -6.09 14.80
N LYS A 183 -14.24 -5.72 13.52
CA LYS A 183 -15.43 -5.19 12.84
C LYS A 183 -15.61 -5.86 11.48
N VAL A 184 -16.83 -5.79 10.94
CA VAL A 184 -17.15 -6.22 9.57
C VAL A 184 -16.83 -5.07 8.62
N TYR A 185 -16.07 -5.33 7.56
CA TYR A 185 -15.65 -4.28 6.63
C TYR A 185 -16.28 -4.44 5.25
N SER A 186 -17.24 -3.59 4.94
CA SER A 186 -17.99 -3.63 3.67
C SER A 186 -17.13 -3.40 2.43
N GLN A 187 -16.03 -2.63 2.53
CA GLN A 187 -15.14 -2.36 1.40
C GLN A 187 -14.34 -3.57 0.90
N VAL A 188 -14.39 -4.68 1.65
CA VAL A 188 -13.79 -5.98 1.32
C VAL A 188 -14.81 -7.10 1.41
N ASN A 189 -16.03 -6.86 0.89
CA ASN A 189 -17.14 -7.82 0.86
C ASN A 189 -17.54 -8.38 2.24
N GLY A 190 -17.46 -7.55 3.29
CA GLY A 190 -17.86 -7.95 4.64
C GLY A 190 -16.85 -8.83 5.36
N ALA A 191 -15.60 -8.91 4.88
CA ALA A 191 -14.55 -9.64 5.59
C ALA A 191 -14.29 -9.03 6.99
N PRO A 192 -13.90 -9.86 7.97
CA PRO A 192 -13.50 -9.37 9.28
C PRO A 192 -12.23 -8.54 9.20
N ALA A 193 -12.22 -7.43 9.92
CA ALA A 193 -11.09 -6.51 10.00
C ALA A 193 -10.77 -6.15 11.46
N ILE A 194 -9.49 -5.96 11.75
CA ILE A 194 -8.99 -5.28 12.96
C ILE A 194 -8.14 -4.08 12.53
N ALA A 195 -8.12 -3.04 13.35
CA ALA A 195 -7.26 -1.88 13.13
C ALA A 195 -6.02 -1.98 14.01
N MET A 196 -4.86 -1.67 13.43
CA MET A 196 -3.60 -1.57 14.15
C MET A 196 -2.85 -0.30 13.75
N TYR A 197 -1.91 0.14 14.60
CA TYR A 197 -1.06 1.29 14.35
C TYR A 197 0.39 1.05 14.77
N CYS A 198 1.33 1.67 14.08
CA CYS A 198 2.74 1.71 14.46
C CYS A 198 3.13 3.17 14.76
N ASP A 199 3.83 3.39 15.87
CA ASP A 199 4.36 4.70 16.27
C ASP A 199 5.79 4.86 15.77
N LEU A 200 5.98 5.70 14.75
CA LEU A 200 7.27 5.89 14.09
C LEU A 200 8.29 6.59 14.99
N ARG A 201 7.84 7.42 15.94
CA ARG A 201 8.71 8.14 16.87
C ARG A 201 9.17 7.24 18.02
N SER A 202 8.24 6.50 18.62
CA SER A 202 8.54 5.59 19.74
C SER A 202 9.30 4.34 19.31
N ALA A 203 9.10 3.88 18.06
CA ALA A 203 9.76 2.68 17.58
C ALA A 203 11.28 2.85 17.43
N LYS A 204 11.76 4.09 17.18
CA LYS A 204 13.18 4.45 17.23
C LYS A 204 13.78 4.33 18.64
N GLY A 205 13.03 4.77 19.67
CA GLY A 205 13.55 4.89 21.04
C GLY A 205 13.44 3.65 21.93
N LYS A 206 12.57 2.69 21.62
CA LYS A 206 12.33 1.51 22.50
C LYS A 206 13.12 0.25 22.15
N GLN A 207 13.70 0.15 20.95
CA GLN A 207 14.30 -1.10 20.47
C GLN A 207 15.81 -1.24 20.63
N GLU A 208 16.52 -0.23 21.15
CA GLU A 208 17.90 -0.42 21.62
C GLU A 208 18.01 -1.46 22.77
N LYS A 209 16.88 -1.92 23.34
CA LYS A 209 16.84 -2.78 24.54
C LYS A 209 16.24 -4.19 24.40
N GLN A 210 15.86 -4.74 23.22
CA GLN A 210 15.36 -6.15 23.17
C GLN A 210 15.38 -6.94 21.83
N LYS A 211 15.94 -8.16 21.88
CA LYS A 211 15.70 -9.46 21.16
C LYS A 211 15.43 -9.55 19.64
N ARG A 212 15.28 -8.47 18.87
CA ARG A 212 14.97 -8.53 17.42
C ARG A 212 15.90 -7.67 16.57
N GLU A 213 17.20 -7.95 16.71
CA GLU A 213 18.28 -7.16 16.10
C GLU A 213 18.16 -7.05 14.57
N ASP A 214 17.78 -8.13 13.87
CA ASP A 214 17.67 -8.12 12.40
C ASP A 214 16.57 -7.19 11.89
N LEU A 215 15.40 -7.19 12.52
CA LEU A 215 14.30 -6.28 12.16
C LEU A 215 14.66 -4.83 12.50
N TYR A 216 15.24 -4.62 13.68
CA TYR A 216 15.66 -3.29 14.08
C TYR A 216 16.70 -2.72 13.10
N LYS A 217 17.68 -3.54 12.75
CA LYS A 217 18.70 -3.20 11.75
C LYS A 217 18.06 -2.88 10.41
N MET A 218 17.20 -3.77 9.91
CA MET A 218 16.52 -3.57 8.65
C MET A 218 15.70 -2.29 8.66
N PHE A 219 14.80 -2.06 9.63
CA PHE A 219 13.87 -0.91 9.60
C PHE A 219 14.43 0.43 10.10
N TYR A 220 15.43 0.45 10.98
CA TYR A 220 15.87 1.68 11.65
C TYR A 220 17.35 2.02 11.45
N ARG A 221 18.21 1.07 11.05
CA ARG A 221 19.64 1.35 10.79
C ARG A 221 19.95 1.44 9.30
N GLU A 222 19.37 0.57 8.50
CA GLU A 222 19.58 0.57 7.05
C GLU A 222 18.69 1.64 6.40
N ARG A 223 19.30 2.60 5.72
CA ARG A 223 18.56 3.65 5.00
C ARG A 223 18.20 3.17 3.60
N THR A 224 16.95 3.35 3.19
CA THR A 224 16.56 3.16 1.80
C THR A 224 17.13 4.30 0.95
N PRO A 225 17.81 4.01 -0.17
CA PRO A 225 18.32 5.04 -1.07
C PRO A 225 17.23 5.99 -1.57
N ASP A 226 17.54 7.29 -1.63
CA ASP A 226 16.55 8.32 -1.94
C ASP A 226 15.97 8.20 -3.37
N ASP A 227 16.74 7.64 -4.32
CA ASP A 227 16.31 7.38 -5.70
C ASP A 227 15.07 6.49 -5.78
N LYS A 228 14.83 5.64 -4.77
CA LYS A 228 13.63 4.77 -4.70
C LYS A 228 12.34 5.54 -4.49
N PHE A 229 12.42 6.80 -4.07
CA PHE A 229 11.28 7.70 -3.87
C PHE A 229 11.17 8.77 -4.96
N MET A 230 12.19 8.89 -5.82
CA MET A 230 12.22 9.88 -6.89
C MET A 230 11.33 9.47 -8.06
N HIS A 231 10.92 10.49 -8.82
CA HIS A 231 10.07 10.33 -10.01
C HIS A 231 8.72 9.65 -9.74
N LYS A 232 8.20 9.77 -8.50
CA LYS A 232 6.81 9.39 -8.19
C LYS A 232 5.89 9.95 -9.27
N PHE A 233 5.07 9.08 -9.86
CA PHE A 233 4.16 9.47 -10.92
C PHE A 233 3.14 10.51 -10.43
N VAL A 234 2.99 11.59 -11.20
CA VAL A 234 2.00 12.65 -10.96
C VAL A 234 0.88 12.49 -11.99
N LEU A 235 -0.34 12.29 -11.50
CA LEU A 235 -1.52 12.11 -12.36
C LEU A 235 -1.82 13.39 -13.13
N THR A 236 -1.78 13.32 -14.46
CA THR A 236 -2.25 14.40 -15.35
C THR A 236 -3.79 14.38 -15.45
N PRO A 237 -4.42 15.40 -16.05
CA PRO A 237 -5.87 15.37 -16.32
C PRO A 237 -6.30 14.14 -17.12
N ALA A 238 -5.46 13.67 -18.05
CA ALA A 238 -5.71 12.47 -18.83
C ALA A 238 -5.63 11.20 -17.97
N ASP A 239 -4.72 11.13 -17.00
CA ASP A 239 -4.64 10.01 -16.05
C ASP A 239 -5.86 9.97 -15.13
N LEU A 240 -6.29 11.13 -14.64
CA LEU A 240 -7.48 11.24 -13.78
C LEU A 240 -8.73 10.74 -14.50
N ARG A 241 -8.90 11.16 -15.75
CA ARG A 241 -10.00 10.69 -16.61
C ARG A 241 -9.89 9.18 -16.84
N TYR A 242 -8.70 8.71 -17.23
CA TYR A 242 -8.45 7.31 -17.54
C TYR A 242 -8.81 6.37 -16.38
N PHE A 243 -8.26 6.60 -15.19
CA PHE A 243 -8.49 5.72 -14.04
C PHE A 243 -9.86 5.91 -13.38
N PHE A 244 -10.34 7.15 -13.26
CA PHE A 244 -11.43 7.47 -12.35
C PHE A 244 -12.76 7.86 -13.03
N ALA A 245 -12.78 8.02 -14.35
CA ALA A 245 -14.01 8.25 -15.14
C ALA A 245 -14.24 7.21 -16.24
N GLU A 246 -13.17 6.72 -16.90
CA GLU A 246 -13.27 5.76 -18.00
C GLU A 246 -13.19 4.31 -17.52
N LYS A 247 -12.15 3.98 -16.73
CA LYS A 247 -11.98 2.64 -16.14
C LYS A 247 -12.89 2.41 -14.93
N THR A 248 -13.27 3.46 -14.23
CA THR A 248 -14.19 3.37 -13.08
C THR A 248 -15.18 4.51 -13.10
N ASP A 249 -16.21 4.41 -12.27
CA ASP A 249 -17.26 5.42 -12.10
C ASP A 249 -17.01 6.33 -10.88
N ILE A 250 -15.80 6.32 -10.32
CA ILE A 250 -15.48 7.01 -9.06
C ILE A 250 -15.77 8.51 -9.16
N LEU A 251 -15.29 9.19 -10.21
CA LEU A 251 -15.53 10.62 -10.38
C LEU A 251 -16.99 10.96 -10.73
N ARG A 252 -17.77 9.99 -11.21
CA ARG A 252 -19.19 10.16 -11.52
C ARG A 252 -20.09 9.95 -10.31
N THR A 253 -19.62 9.22 -9.30
CA THR A 253 -20.39 8.82 -8.11
C THR A 253 -19.89 9.44 -6.81
N ILE A 254 -18.83 10.24 -6.87
CA ILE A 254 -18.22 10.91 -5.72
C ILE A 254 -19.17 11.91 -5.06
N ASP A 255 -19.09 12.02 -3.72
CA ASP A 255 -19.80 13.05 -2.98
C ASP A 255 -19.33 14.46 -3.41
N PRO A 256 -20.24 15.43 -3.61
CA PRO A 256 -19.86 16.79 -4.02
C PRO A 256 -18.83 17.47 -3.11
N LYS A 257 -18.84 17.19 -1.79
CA LYS A 257 -17.86 17.76 -0.85
C LYS A 257 -16.47 17.17 -1.06
N ASP A 258 -16.41 15.86 -1.28
CA ASP A 258 -15.17 15.14 -1.57
C ASP A 258 -14.58 15.59 -2.91
N LEU A 259 -15.43 15.81 -3.92
CA LEU A 259 -15.02 16.36 -5.21
C LEU A 259 -14.45 17.77 -5.08
N GLU A 260 -15.06 18.62 -4.25
CA GLU A 260 -14.59 19.98 -4.05
C GLU A 260 -13.19 19.99 -3.41
N TYR A 261 -12.98 19.14 -2.39
CA TYR A 261 -11.64 18.93 -1.84
C TYR A 261 -10.64 18.44 -2.90
N ILE A 262 -11.00 17.45 -3.71
CA ILE A 262 -10.13 16.93 -4.78
C ILE A 262 -9.74 18.03 -5.78
N LYS A 263 -10.66 18.93 -6.15
CA LYS A 263 -10.33 20.08 -7.01
C LYS A 263 -9.28 20.98 -6.37
N THR A 264 -9.33 21.19 -5.05
CA THR A 264 -8.27 21.96 -4.35
C THR A 264 -6.90 21.29 -4.43
N CYS A 265 -6.83 19.96 -4.57
CA CYS A 265 -5.57 19.25 -4.77
C CYS A 265 -4.98 19.46 -6.18
N TYR A 266 -5.80 19.91 -7.14
CA TYR A 266 -5.45 20.11 -8.54
C TYR A 266 -5.95 21.48 -9.06
N PRO A 267 -5.43 22.61 -8.53
CA PRO A 267 -5.98 23.94 -8.79
C PRO A 267 -5.96 24.35 -10.27
N ASN A 268 -5.09 23.73 -11.08
CA ASN A 268 -4.92 24.03 -12.50
C ASN A 268 -5.71 23.08 -13.42
N TYR A 269 -6.48 22.13 -12.89
CA TYR A 269 -7.15 21.10 -13.68
C TYR A 269 -8.63 21.44 -13.89
N ASP A 270 -9.09 21.29 -15.13
CA ASP A 270 -10.49 21.50 -15.51
C ASP A 270 -11.29 20.19 -15.36
N PHE A 271 -11.88 19.97 -14.18
CA PHE A 271 -12.66 18.76 -13.89
C PHE A 271 -13.91 18.62 -14.76
N SER A 272 -14.41 19.71 -15.38
CA SER A 272 -15.53 19.61 -16.31
C SER A 272 -15.18 18.80 -17.56
N LYS A 273 -13.90 18.76 -17.94
CA LYS A 273 -13.37 17.97 -19.07
C LYS A 273 -12.91 16.56 -18.67
N ILE A 274 -12.68 16.33 -17.38
CA ILE A 274 -12.20 15.06 -16.83
C ILE A 274 -13.37 14.11 -16.57
N ILE A 275 -14.53 14.62 -16.10
CA ILE A 275 -15.65 13.80 -15.62
C ILE A 275 -16.58 13.30 -16.76
N ILE A 276 -16.43 13.84 -17.97
CA ILE A 276 -17.25 13.54 -19.17
C ILE A 276 -17.34 12.03 -19.43
#